data_AF-A0A0K0DAK1-F1
#
_entry.id   AF-A0A0K0DAK1-F1
#
_cell.length_a   1.000
_cell.length_b   1.000
_cell.length_c   1.000
_cell.angle_alpha   90.00
_cell.angle_beta   90.00
_cell.angle_gamma   90.00
#
_symmetry.space_group_name_H-M   'P 1'
#
loop_
_entity.id
_entity.type
_entity.pdbx_description
1 polymer ?
#
loop_
_entity_poly.entity_id
_entity_poly.type
_entity_poly.pdbx_seq_one_letter_code
_entity_poly.pdbx_strand_id
1 'polypeptide(L)'
;MGTKLSVSIENTLHPEIAPRTDRPPTFDPHYGFKKPRKAREMQVSWEEMDQFKLKPGQRDYCAHLLIPYIKCQRAHAPFAGYFCDDKRAAWDKCEYEDYIMRIKEFERERRLLMRKKRKEAMAAA
;
A
#
# COMPACT_ATOMS: atom_id res chain seq x y z
N MET A 1 -14.34 5.88 -8.28
CA MET A 1 -15.09 4.76 -8.88
C MET A 1 -14.67 4.40 -10.32
N GLY A 2 -13.93 5.26 -11.04
CA GLY A 2 -13.56 4.98 -12.45
C GLY A 2 -12.45 3.94 -12.68
N THR A 3 -11.53 3.73 -11.72
CA THR A 3 -10.35 2.87 -11.93
C THR A 3 -10.67 1.37 -11.94
N LYS A 4 -11.70 0.91 -11.22
CA LYS A 4 -12.03 -0.52 -11.18
C LYS A 4 -12.59 -1.02 -12.50
N LEU A 5 -13.48 -0.23 -13.14
CA LEU A 5 -14.05 -0.59 -14.44
C LEU A 5 -13.00 -0.59 -15.54
N SER A 6 -12.12 0.42 -15.60
CA SER A 6 -11.06 0.47 -16.61
C SER A 6 -10.06 -0.67 -16.44
N VAL A 7 -9.66 -0.99 -15.20
CA VAL A 7 -8.76 -2.13 -14.92
C VAL A 7 -9.43 -3.45 -15.26
N SER A 8 -10.73 -3.63 -14.96
CA SER A 8 -11.46 -4.85 -15.34
C SER A 8 -11.56 -5.03 -16.85
N ILE A 9 -11.84 -3.95 -17.59
CA ILE A 9 -11.88 -3.98 -19.07
C ILE A 9 -10.49 -4.26 -19.65
N GLU A 10 -9.44 -3.66 -19.09
CA GLU A 10 -8.07 -3.96 -19.52
C GLU A 10 -7.68 -5.41 -19.23
N ASN A 11 -8.12 -5.96 -18.10
CA ASN A 11 -7.82 -7.35 -17.74
C ASN A 11 -8.54 -8.35 -18.66
N THR A 12 -9.74 -8.03 -19.14
CA THR A 12 -10.45 -8.89 -20.11
C THR A 12 -9.89 -8.78 -21.52
N LEU A 13 -9.60 -7.56 -21.99
CA LEU A 13 -9.10 -7.32 -23.35
C LEU A 13 -7.60 -7.63 -23.50
N HIS A 14 -6.81 -7.36 -22.47
CA HIS A 14 -5.34 -7.43 -22.50
C HIS A 14 -4.79 -8.09 -21.22
N PRO A 15 -5.05 -9.39 -21.02
CA PRO A 15 -4.66 -10.11 -19.81
C PRO A 15 -3.14 -10.18 -19.58
N GLU A 16 -2.34 -9.99 -20.63
CA GLU A 16 -0.87 -9.98 -20.58
C GLU A 16 -0.29 -8.71 -19.96
N ILE A 17 -1.03 -7.59 -20.05
CA ILE A 17 -0.58 -6.27 -19.61
C ILE A 17 -1.15 -5.93 -18.23
N ALA A 18 -2.27 -6.53 -17.86
CA ALA A 18 -2.93 -6.28 -16.60
C ALA A 18 -2.17 -6.95 -15.42
N PRO A 19 -1.66 -6.17 -14.45
CA PRO A 19 -1.06 -6.73 -13.25
C PRO A 19 -2.10 -7.45 -12.40
N ARG A 20 -1.72 -8.58 -11.81
CA ARG A 20 -2.59 -9.43 -11.00
C ARG A 20 -2.47 -9.05 -9.53
N THR A 21 -3.60 -8.85 -8.85
CA THR A 21 -3.65 -8.49 -7.42
C THR A 21 -3.44 -9.67 -6.48
N ASP A 22 -3.66 -10.88 -6.95
CA ASP A 22 -3.70 -12.09 -6.11
C ASP A 22 -2.31 -12.71 -5.90
N ARG A 23 -1.31 -12.24 -6.64
CA ARG A 23 0.05 -12.77 -6.65
C ARG A 23 1.06 -11.67 -6.33
N PRO A 24 2.23 -12.02 -5.78
CA PRO A 24 3.30 -11.05 -5.62
C PRO A 24 3.76 -10.50 -6.98
N PRO A 25 4.38 -9.30 -6.99
CA PRO A 25 4.83 -8.66 -8.22
C PRO A 25 5.82 -9.54 -8.98
N THR A 26 5.66 -9.60 -10.30
CA THR A 26 6.43 -10.52 -11.18
C THR A 26 7.88 -10.07 -11.38
N PHE A 27 8.14 -8.76 -11.30
CA PHE A 27 9.45 -8.18 -11.57
C PHE A 27 10.23 -7.92 -10.29
N ASP A 28 11.56 -8.11 -10.36
CA ASP A 28 12.46 -7.81 -9.25
C ASP A 28 12.21 -6.38 -8.71
N PRO A 29 12.09 -6.24 -7.38
CA PRO A 29 12.09 -4.96 -6.70
C PRO A 29 13.15 -3.95 -7.16
N HIS A 30 14.36 -4.37 -7.50
CA HIS A 30 15.45 -3.44 -7.82
C HIS A 30 15.51 -3.07 -9.31
N TYR A 31 14.78 -3.79 -10.15
CA TYR A 31 14.74 -3.56 -11.60
C TYR A 31 14.30 -2.13 -11.96
N GLY A 32 15.15 -1.42 -12.70
CA GLY A 32 14.90 -0.06 -13.18
C GLY A 32 15.32 1.06 -12.22
N PHE A 33 15.81 0.75 -11.02
CA PHE A 33 16.35 1.74 -10.10
C PHE A 33 17.88 1.82 -10.22
N LYS A 34 18.44 3.04 -10.30
CA LYS A 34 19.90 3.26 -10.36
C LYS A 34 20.59 3.00 -9.02
N LYS A 35 19.85 3.13 -7.91
CA LYS A 35 20.30 2.92 -6.53
C LYS A 35 19.43 1.84 -5.89
N PRO A 36 19.96 1.06 -4.92
CA PRO A 36 19.15 0.11 -4.19
C PRO A 36 18.02 0.83 -3.44
N ARG A 37 16.83 0.23 -3.44
CA ARG A 37 15.67 0.80 -2.74
C ARG A 37 15.86 0.60 -1.23
N LYS A 38 15.60 1.64 -0.44
CA LYS A 38 15.55 1.50 1.02
C LYS A 38 14.33 0.67 1.41
N ALA A 39 14.52 -0.34 2.26
CA ALA A 39 13.42 -1.09 2.86
C ALA A 39 12.60 -0.18 3.79
N ARG A 40 11.31 -0.48 3.93
CA ARG A 40 10.44 0.24 4.88
C ARG A 40 10.74 -0.25 6.28
N GLU A 41 10.96 0.68 7.20
CA GLU A 41 11.26 0.38 8.60
C GLU A 41 9.95 0.33 9.39
N MET A 42 9.74 -0.77 10.11
CA MET A 42 8.63 -0.88 11.05
C MET A 42 9.04 -0.19 12.35
N GLN A 43 8.31 0.85 12.75
CA GLN A 43 8.65 1.65 13.94
C GLN A 43 8.17 1.02 15.27
N VAL A 44 7.24 0.07 15.21
CA VAL A 44 6.62 -0.55 16.40
C VAL A 44 7.05 -2.01 16.50
N SER A 45 7.29 -2.48 17.72
CA SER A 45 7.54 -3.89 17.99
C SER A 45 6.25 -4.73 17.90
N TRP A 46 6.39 -6.03 17.59
CA TRP A 46 5.24 -6.93 17.55
C TRP A 46 4.55 -7.07 18.91
N GLU A 47 5.34 -7.09 19.99
CA GLU A 47 4.84 -7.20 21.37
C GLU A 47 3.94 -6.02 21.74
N GLU A 48 4.31 -4.80 21.35
CA GLU A 48 3.46 -3.61 21.56
C GLU A 48 2.14 -3.71 20.78
N MET A 49 2.17 -4.18 19.53
CA MET A 49 0.94 -4.35 18.74
C MET A 49 -0.02 -5.38 19.39
N ASP A 50 0.53 -6.44 19.99
CA ASP A 50 -0.23 -7.46 20.70
C ASP A 50 -0.80 -6.95 22.02
N GLN A 51 -0.05 -6.13 22.77
CA GLN A 51 -0.55 -5.48 23.99
C GLN A 51 -1.79 -4.61 23.73
N PHE A 52 -1.80 -3.88 22.62
CA PHE A 52 -2.95 -3.08 22.20
C PHE A 52 -4.06 -3.89 21.51
N LYS A 53 -3.87 -5.20 21.32
CA LYS A 53 -4.79 -6.13 20.66
C LYS A 53 -5.22 -5.62 19.27
N LEU A 54 -4.26 -5.14 18.48
CA LEU A 54 -4.52 -4.68 17.12
C LEU A 54 -5.00 -5.84 16.24
N LYS A 55 -6.00 -5.58 15.41
CA LYS A 55 -6.49 -6.55 14.41
C LYS A 55 -5.40 -6.77 13.34
N PRO A 56 -5.37 -7.93 12.66
CA PRO A 56 -4.36 -8.21 11.62
C PRO A 56 -4.26 -7.13 10.54
N GLY A 57 -5.39 -6.55 10.12
CA GLY A 57 -5.41 -5.48 9.12
C GLY A 57 -4.90 -4.11 9.62
N GLN A 58 -4.74 -3.94 10.93
CA GLN A 58 -4.23 -2.72 11.57
C GLN A 58 -2.75 -2.86 11.98
N ARG A 59 -2.12 -4.01 11.67
CA ARG A 59 -0.72 -4.31 11.97
C ARG A 59 0.15 -3.99 10.76
N ASP A 60 0.02 -2.77 10.27
CA ASP A 60 0.71 -2.24 9.11
C ASP A 60 1.83 -1.26 9.51
N TYR A 61 2.52 -0.68 8.54
CA TYR A 61 3.63 0.25 8.81
C TYR A 61 3.17 1.52 9.57
N CYS A 62 1.88 1.87 9.53
CA CYS A 62 1.30 3.01 10.22
C CYS A 62 0.83 2.73 11.66
N ALA A 63 1.02 1.52 12.19
CA ALA A 63 0.59 1.13 13.54
C ALA A 63 1.16 2.04 14.67
N HIS A 64 2.31 2.68 14.44
CA HIS A 64 2.93 3.62 15.38
C HIS A 64 2.07 4.86 15.68
N LEU A 65 1.18 5.25 14.76
CA LEU A 65 0.23 6.36 14.95
C LEU A 65 -1.11 5.87 15.49
N LEU A 66 -1.47 4.62 15.21
CA LEU A 66 -2.71 4.03 15.71
C LEU A 66 -2.68 3.81 17.23
N ILE A 67 -1.55 3.35 17.79
CA ILE A 67 -1.40 3.16 19.23
C ILE A 67 -1.66 4.45 20.03
N PRO A 68 -1.03 5.61 19.74
CA PRO A 68 -1.29 6.85 20.46
C PRO A 68 -2.71 7.39 20.25
N TYR A 69 -3.34 7.08 19.11
CA TYR A 69 -4.75 7.38 18.88
C TYR A 69 -5.65 6.56 19.82
N ILE A 70 -5.47 5.24 19.91
CA ILE A 70 -6.23 4.37 20.83
C ILE A 70 -6.01 4.81 22.29
N LYS A 71 -4.78 5.17 22.68
CA LYS A 71 -4.49 5.71 24.02
C LYS A 71 -5.29 6.99 24.29
N CYS A 72 -5.35 7.90 23.32
CA CYS A 72 -6.11 9.14 23.44
C CYS A 72 -7.61 8.87 23.59
N GLN A 73 -8.15 7.96 22.79
CA GLN A 73 -9.56 7.58 22.86
C GLN A 73 -9.95 7.02 24.23
N ARG A 74 -9.08 6.20 24.83
CA ARG A 74 -9.31 5.64 26.17
C ARG A 74 -9.25 6.71 27.26
N ALA A 75 -8.39 7.73 27.12
CA ALA A 75 -8.21 8.78 28.12
C ALA A 75 -9.34 9.83 28.11
N HIS A 76 -9.88 10.16 26.94
CA HIS A 76 -10.85 11.26 26.77
C HIS A 76 -12.28 10.78 26.48
N ALA A 77 -12.59 9.49 26.71
CA ALA A 77 -13.95 8.98 26.58
C ALA A 77 -14.90 9.69 27.57
N PRO A 78 -16.11 10.14 27.14
CA PRO A 78 -16.78 9.90 25.85
C PRO A 78 -16.51 10.95 24.75
N PHE A 79 -15.84 12.07 25.05
CA PHE A 79 -15.61 13.19 24.11
C PHE A 79 -14.37 13.02 23.22
N ALA A 80 -13.87 11.78 23.08
CA ALA A 80 -12.65 11.46 22.35
C ALA A 80 -12.65 11.91 20.89
N GLY A 81 -13.81 12.08 20.26
CA GLY A 81 -13.93 12.59 18.89
C GLY A 81 -13.20 13.91 18.72
N TYR A 82 -13.54 14.92 19.53
CA TYR A 82 -12.99 16.27 19.40
C TYR A 82 -11.54 16.40 19.89
N PHE A 83 -11.19 15.73 21.00
CA PHE A 83 -9.87 15.88 21.62
C PHE A 83 -8.76 15.09 20.91
N CYS A 84 -9.11 14.07 20.11
CA CYS A 84 -8.15 13.17 19.48
C CYS A 84 -8.08 13.33 17.96
N ASP A 85 -8.68 14.37 17.39
CA ASP A 85 -8.73 14.62 15.94
C ASP A 85 -7.33 14.75 15.32
N ASP A 86 -6.40 15.42 15.98
CA ASP A 86 -5.02 15.56 15.47
C ASP A 86 -4.33 14.20 15.27
N LYS A 87 -4.52 13.29 16.23
CA LYS A 87 -3.95 11.93 16.18
C LYS A 87 -4.63 11.08 15.13
N ARG A 88 -5.95 11.26 14.96
CA ARG A 88 -6.72 10.60 13.91
C ARG A 88 -6.24 11.05 12.53
N ALA A 89 -6.13 12.36 12.31
CA ALA A 89 -5.67 12.93 11.04
C ALA A 89 -4.24 12.48 10.70
N ALA A 90 -3.35 12.36 11.70
CA ALA A 90 -2.00 11.83 11.49
C ALA A 90 -2.02 10.37 11.02
N TRP A 91 -2.83 9.51 11.67
CA TRP A 91 -2.98 8.11 11.26
C TRP A 91 -3.61 8.00 9.86
N ASP A 92 -4.70 8.70 9.60
CA ASP A 92 -5.40 8.70 8.31
C ASP A 92 -4.47 9.16 7.16
N LYS A 93 -3.61 10.16 7.42
CA LYS A 93 -2.61 10.61 6.45
C LYS A 93 -1.58 9.53 6.14
N CYS A 94 -1.10 8.79 7.15
CA CYS A 94 -0.15 7.70 6.93
C CYS A 94 -0.77 6.57 6.10
N GLU A 95 -2.00 6.16 6.43
CA GLU A 95 -2.77 5.16 5.67
C GLU A 95 -2.96 5.58 4.21
N TYR A 96 -3.24 6.87 3.99
CA TYR A 96 -3.38 7.43 2.65
C TYR A 96 -2.06 7.38 1.86
N GLU A 97 -0.95 7.74 2.50
CA GLU A 97 0.39 7.64 1.89
C GLU A 97 0.76 6.20 1.56
N ASP A 98 0.40 5.24 2.43
CA ASP A 98 0.59 3.81 2.17
C ASP A 98 -0.26 3.30 1.00
N TYR A 99 -1.51 3.75 0.91
CA TYR A 99 -2.38 3.46 -0.22
C TYR A 99 -1.81 3.99 -1.54
N ILE A 100 -1.25 5.21 -1.55
CA ILE A 100 -0.58 5.76 -2.73
C ILE A 100 0.64 4.92 -3.12
N MET A 101 1.42 4.44 -2.15
CA MET A 101 2.56 3.56 -2.41
C MET A 101 2.13 2.28 -3.14
N ARG A 102 1.03 1.66 -2.71
CA ARG A 102 0.46 0.47 -3.36
C ARG A 102 -0.02 0.74 -4.78
N ILE A 103 -0.60 1.92 -5.04
CA ILE A 103 -0.98 2.33 -6.41
C ILE A 103 0.27 2.48 -7.29
N LYS A 104 1.35 3.07 -6.77
CA LYS A 104 2.61 3.23 -7.51
C LYS A 104 3.22 1.87 -7.88
N GLU A 105 3.12 0.87 -7.00
CA GLU A 105 3.59 -0.48 -7.28
C GLU A 105 2.75 -1.17 -8.37
N PHE A 106 1.43 -1.03 -8.31
CA PHE A 106 0.51 -1.55 -9.33
C PHE A 106 0.79 -0.92 -10.70
N GLU A 107 0.92 0.40 -10.78
CA GLU A 107 1.26 1.08 -12.02
C GLU A 107 2.64 0.72 -12.54
N ARG A 108 3.63 0.54 -11.66
CA ARG A 108 4.97 0.07 -12.04
C ARG A 108 4.88 -1.27 -12.74
N GLU A 109 4.18 -2.25 -12.14
CA GLU A 109 4.05 -3.58 -12.75
C GLU A 109 3.34 -3.51 -14.11
N ARG A 110 2.23 -2.77 -14.20
CA ARG A 110 1.52 -2.54 -15.47
C ARG A 110 2.44 -1.99 -16.56
N ARG A 111 3.23 -0.95 -16.26
CA ARG A 111 4.16 -0.33 -17.23
C ARG A 111 5.30 -1.29 -17.63
N LEU A 112 5.77 -2.12 -16.70
CA LEU A 112 6.79 -3.13 -16.98
C LEU A 112 6.25 -4.25 -17.87
N LEU A 113 5.02 -4.71 -17.66
CA LEU A 113 4.34 -5.67 -18.54
C LEU A 113 4.13 -5.09 -19.95
N MET A 114 3.68 -3.84 -20.05
CA MET A 114 3.60 -3.15 -21.35
C MET A 114 4.95 -3.10 -22.06
N ARG A 115 6.03 -2.79 -21.33
CA ARG A 115 7.39 -2.76 -21.90
C ARG A 115 7.85 -4.15 -22.34
N LYS A 116 7.55 -5.18 -21.57
CA LYS A 116 7.86 -6.58 -21.91
C LYS A 116 7.18 -6.97 -23.22
N LYS A 117 5.87 -6.73 -23.33
CA LYS A 117 5.10 -6.99 -24.56
C LYS A 117 5.67 -6.27 -25.78
N ARG A 118 6.04 -4.98 -25.64
CA ARG A 118 6.66 -4.22 -26.74
C ARG A 118 7.99 -4.82 -27.19
N LYS A 119 8.83 -5.28 -26.26
CA LYS A 119 10.10 -5.95 -26.58
C LYS A 119 9.90 -7.29 -27.27
N GLU A 120 8.92 -8.08 -26.83
CA GLU A 120 8.58 -9.36 -27.45
C GLU A 120 8.04 -9.15 -28.87
N ALA A 121 7.19 -8.16 -29.09
CA ALA A 121 6.71 -7.79 -30.43
C ALA A 121 7.83 -7.31 -31.36
N MET A 122 8.80 -6.55 -30.85
CA MET A 122 9.97 -6.13 -31.62
C MET A 122 10.94 -7.28 -31.92
N ALA A 123 11.07 -8.26 -31.02
CA ALA A 123 11.93 -9.42 -31.23
C ALA A 123 11.31 -10.46 -32.18
N ALA A 124 9.98 -10.46 -32.32
CA ALA A 124 9.25 -11.33 -33.22
C ALA A 124 9.09 -10.75 -34.65
N ALA A 125 9.42 -9.47 -34.84
CA ALA A 125 9.42 -8.77 -36.13
C ALA A 125 10.82 -8.80 -36.76
#